data_AF-A0A954JIZ2-F1
#
_entry.id   AF-A0A954JIZ2-F1
#
_cell.length_a   1.000
_cell.length_b   1.000
_cell.length_c   1.000
_cell.angle_alpha   90.00
_cell.angle_beta   90.00
_cell.angle_gamma   90.00
#
_symmetry.space_group_name_H-M   'P 1'
#
loop_
_entity.id
_entity.type
_entity.pdbx_description
1 polymer ?
#
loop_
_entity_poly.entity_id
_entity_poly.type
_entity_poly.pdbx_seq_one_letter_code
_entity_poly.pdbx_strand_id
1 'polypeptide(L)' 'MGQVIGESDDRAAVPSDQKVTSSEVFATIMHQLIDIPQLRLRTDLPADILRAITSTTPIPQFA' A
#
# COMPACT_ATOMS: atom_id res chain seq x y z
N MET A 1 14.23 -6.71 12.71
CA MET A 1 15.23 -7.06 11.68
C MET A 1 14.53 -7.01 10.33
N GLY A 2 14.56 -5.87 9.66
CA GLY A 2 14.03 -5.69 8.30
C GLY A 2 14.96 -4.72 7.60
N GLN A 3 15.75 -5.21 6.64
CA GLN A 3 16.76 -4.44 5.95
C GLN A 3 16.09 -3.53 4.92
N VAL A 4 16.34 -2.23 5.03
CA VAL A 4 15.85 -1.24 4.06
C VAL A 4 16.99 -0.98 3.08
N ILE A 5 16.85 -1.47 1.85
CA ILE A 5 17.76 -1.13 0.75
C ILE A 5 17.21 0.16 0.13
N GLY A 6 17.68 1.30 0.62
CA GLY A 6 17.54 2.57 -0.09
C GLY A 6 18.77 2.73 -0.96
N GLU A 7 18.61 2.70 -2.28
CA GLU A 7 19.66 3.05 -3.22
C GLU A 7 20.02 4.53 -3.01
N SER A 8 21.30 4.82 -2.77
CA SER A 8 21.77 6.20 -2.57
C SER A 8 22.36 6.70 -3.89
N ASP A 9 21.86 7.85 -4.37
CA ASP A 9 22.45 8.61 -5.48
C ASP A 9 23.90 9.01 -5.15
N ASP A 10 24.74 9.10 -6.20
CA ASP A 10 26.13 9.58 -6.23
C ASP A 10 26.41 10.88 -5.43
N ARG A 11 25.40 11.63 -5.01
CA ARG A 11 25.55 12.87 -4.20
C ARG A 11 25.20 12.78 -2.72
N ALA A 12 24.94 11.59 -2.15
CA ALA A 12 24.81 11.38 -0.69
C ALA A 12 23.93 12.41 0.07
N ALA A 13 22.95 13.01 -0.60
CA ALA A 13 22.10 14.05 -0.04
C ALA A 13 20.65 13.76 -0.43
N VAL A 14 19.90 13.28 0.56
CA VAL A 14 18.45 13.01 0.57
C VAL A 14 18.07 11.72 -0.18
N PRO A 15 17.38 10.76 0.48
CA PRO A 15 16.82 9.62 -0.24
C PRO A 15 15.78 10.16 -1.23
N SER A 16 16.06 10.00 -2.53
CA SER A 16 15.17 10.49 -3.60
C SER A 16 13.96 9.60 -3.83
N ASP A 17 13.76 8.56 -3.03
CA ASP A 17 12.66 7.63 -3.22
C ASP A 17 11.53 7.92 -2.25
N GLN A 18 10.32 8.08 -2.80
CA GLN A 18 9.08 7.95 -2.03
C GLN A 18 9.18 6.63 -1.25
N LYS A 19 9.32 6.74 0.07
CA LYS A 19 9.48 5.58 0.95
C LYS A 19 8.25 4.70 0.82
N VAL A 20 8.40 3.55 0.15
CA VAL A 20 7.37 2.52 0.09
C VAL A 20 7.38 1.73 1.40
N THR A 21 6.24 1.70 2.05
CA THR A 21 5.98 0.97 3.29
C THR A 21 5.31 -0.37 3.01
N SER A 22 5.44 -1.34 3.92
CA SER A 22 4.77 -2.64 3.78
C SER A 22 3.25 -2.53 3.69
N SER A 23 2.67 -1.52 4.35
CA SER A 23 1.25 -1.18 4.24
C SER A 23 0.85 -0.76 2.83
N GLU A 24 1.66 0.06 2.16
CA GLU A 24 1.37 0.50 0.79
C GLU A 24 1.51 -0.65 -0.21
N VAL A 25 2.49 -1.54 -0.03
CA VAL A 25 2.61 -2.77 -0.84
C VAL A 25 1.37 -3.64 -0.68
N PHE A 26 0.95 -3.87 0.57
CA PHE A 26 -0.26 -4.63 0.86
C PHE A 26 -1.50 -4.00 0.21
N ALA A 27 -1.67 -2.69 0.36
CA ALA A 27 -2.78 -1.94 -0.25
C ALA A 27 -2.79 -2.03 -1.77
N THR A 28 -1.61 -1.98 -2.40
CA THR A 28 -1.45 -2.09 -3.85
C THR A 28 -1.87 -3.48 -4.35
N ILE A 29 -1.41 -4.54 -3.68
CA ILE A 29 -1.81 -5.92 -4.01
C ILE A 29 -3.31 -6.09 -3.83
N MET A 30 -3.88 -5.60 -2.72
CA MET A 30 -5.32 -5.71 -2.46
C MET A 30 -6.14 -4.92 -3.48
N HIS A 31 -5.70 -3.74 -3.91
CA HIS A 31 -6.37 -2.97 -4.98
C HIS A 31 -6.37 -3.69 -6.32
N GLN A 32 -5.32 -4.44 -6.64
CA GLN A 32 -5.24 -5.20 -7.89
C GLN A 32 -6.07 -6.49 -7.87
N LEU A 33 -6.19 -7.12 -6.71
CA LEU A 33 -6.92 -8.39 -6.56
C LEU A 33 -8.40 -8.19 -6.23
N ILE A 34 -8.77 -7.04 -5.65
CA ILE A 34 -10.09 -6.79 -5.10
C ILE A 34 -10.64 -5.48 -5.66
N ASP A 35 -11.81 -5.56 -6.29
CA ASP A 35 -12.59 -4.39 -6.67
C ASP A 35 -13.20 -3.74 -5.41
N ILE A 36 -12.52 -2.73 -4.87
CA ILE A 36 -12.90 -2.01 -3.65
C ILE A 36 -14.31 -1.39 -3.75
N PRO A 37 -14.69 -0.71 -4.85
CA PRO A 37 -16.08 -0.27 -5.06
C PRO A 37 -17.11 -1.37 -4.84
N GLN A 38 -16.89 -2.57 -5.39
CA GLN A 38 -17.79 -3.71 -5.20
C GLN A 38 -17.76 -4.27 -3.78
N LEU A 39 -16.59 -4.25 -3.15
CA LEU A 39 -16.41 -4.68 -1.76
C LEU A 39 -17.21 -3.80 -0.78
N ARG A 40 -17.38 -2.50 -1.05
CA ARG A 40 -18.20 -1.60 -0.21
C ARG A 40 -19.70 -1.91 -0.27
N LEU A 41 -20.16 -2.61 -1.31
CA LEU A 41 -21.56 -3.00 -1.47
C LEU A 41 -21.88 -4.35 -0.82
N ARG A 42 -20.85 -5.10 -0.41
CA ARG A 42 -20.96 -6.38 0.28
C ARG A 42 -21.33 -6.18 1.75
N THR A 43 -22.49 -6.69 2.15
CA THR A 43 -22.97 -6.66 3.55
C THR A 43 -22.67 -7.96 4.31
N ASP A 44 -22.12 -8.96 3.62
CA ASP A 44 -21.73 -10.27 4.12
C ASP A 44 -20.33 -10.28 4.78
N LEU A 45 -19.60 -9.16 4.74
CA LEU A 45 -18.25 -9.05 5.28
C LEU A 45 -18.23 -8.30 6.62
N PRO A 46 -17.45 -8.79 7.61
CA PRO A 46 -17.20 -8.05 8.85
C PRO A 46 -16.62 -6.66 8.60
N ALA A 47 -17.13 -5.66 9.32
CA ALA A 47 -16.74 -4.26 9.17
C ALA A 47 -15.24 -4.02 9.38
N ASP A 48 -14.57 -4.81 10.22
CA ASP A 48 -13.15 -4.67 10.52
C ASP A 48 -12.27 -5.07 9.33
N ILE A 49 -12.70 -6.07 8.56
CA ILE A 49 -12.01 -6.49 7.33
C ILE A 49 -12.13 -5.40 6.26
N LEU A 50 -13.35 -4.85 6.09
CA LEU A 50 -13.59 -3.72 5.20
C LEU A 50 -12.72 -2.52 5.58
N ARG A 51 -12.59 -2.24 6.88
CA ARG A 51 -11.79 -1.13 7.39
C ARG A 51 -10.30 -1.34 7.12
N ALA A 52 -9.75 -2.53 7.36
CA ALA A 52 -8.33 -2.81 7.14
C ALA A 52 -7.91 -2.71 5.67
N ILE A 53 -8.79 -3.13 4.76
CA ILE A 53 -8.54 -3.04 3.31
C ILE A 53 -8.67 -1.58 2.83
N THR A 54 -9.69 -0.85 3.30
CA THR A 54 -9.96 0.53 2.85
C THR A 54 -9.13 1.60 3.55
N SER A 55 -8.53 1.31 4.72
CA SER A 55 -7.73 2.28 5.48
C SER A 55 -6.34 2.55 4.92
N THR A 56 -5.92 1.77 3.92
CA THR A 56 -4.54 1.75 3.45
C THR A 56 -4.48 2.20 2.01
N THR A 57 -3.64 3.18 1.72
CA THR A 57 -3.50 3.76 0.38
C THR A 57 -2.50 2.95 -0.45
N PRO A 58 -2.81 2.59 -1.70
CA PRO A 58 -1.84 1.96 -2.59
C PRO A 58 -0.66 2.88 -2.87
N ILE A 59 0.44 2.27 -3.32
CA ILE A 59 1.62 3.00 -3.76
C ILE A 59 1.20 3.94 -4.90
N PRO A 60 1.44 5.27 -4.80
CA PRO A 60 0.94 6.24 -5.77
C PRO A 60 1.33 5.95 -7.22
N GLN A 61 2.51 5.38 -7.44
CA GLN A 61 3.02 5.01 -8.76
C GLN A 61 2.40 3.73 -9.36
N PHE A 62 1.58 3.00 -8.60
CA PHE A 62 0.91 1.76 -9.03
C PHE A 62 -0.61 1.77 -8.76
N ALA A 63 -1.16 2.94 -8.40
CA ALA A 63 -2.57 3.16 -8.10
C ALA A 63 -3.43 3.27 -9.38
#